data_AF-A0A954HJV2-F1
#
_entry.id   AF-A0A954HJV2-F1
#
_cell.length_a   1.000
_cell.length_b   1.000
_cell.length_c   1.000
_cell.angle_alpha   90.00
_cell.angle_beta   90.00
_cell.angle_gamma   90.00
#
_symmetry.space_group_name_H-M   'P 1'
#
loop_
_entity.id
_entity.type
_entity.pdbx_description
1 polymer ?
#
loop_
_entity_poly.entity_id
_entity_poly.type
_entity_poly.pdbx_seq_one_letter_code
_entity_poly.pdbx_strand_id
1 'polypeptide(L)'
;LRVTDVNESAAACEVLQGGRVRDRQGVNLPGVQLTAPALSDKDCATAEWGAKVGADFISLSFVRCAEDVRSLRRLLDGCKSEAHIIAKIEKPEALTCLSEIVDEADGIMVARGDLGVEIDIAEIAVTQKRIVAECRRQRKPVIIATQMLDSMHHSRIPTRAEATDVANAILDGADACMLSGETAIGEYPEEAVAMMHRIALASEPTFGEFEGVRGPGLMSPGVSAVTSATARATVRLAETLGARMIVVATISGRAALSVSQNRSPIPTIGVSQSRAVLRRLCLYRGIVPVPEAPADHPTALVNYVVKAGRACGRLSDGDSIVLLSWTGSGSSRHNQITVHEVE
;
A
#
# COMPACT_ATOMS: atom_id res chain seq x y z
N LEU A 1 8.72 -16.77 -27.84
CA LEU A 1 9.71 -17.05 -28.91
C LEU A 1 10.82 -17.91 -28.32
N ARG A 2 11.47 -18.77 -29.10
CA ARG A 2 12.70 -19.47 -28.70
C ARG A 2 13.86 -18.98 -29.56
N VAL A 3 14.92 -18.50 -28.95
CA VAL A 3 16.13 -18.08 -29.69
C VAL A 3 16.81 -19.31 -30.28
N THR A 4 17.07 -19.30 -31.58
CA THR A 4 17.73 -20.39 -32.31
C THR A 4 19.12 -20.02 -32.78
N ASP A 5 19.36 -18.74 -33.07
CA ASP A 5 20.68 -18.23 -33.46
C ASP A 5 20.81 -16.75 -33.09
N VAL A 6 22.02 -16.26 -32.86
CA VAL A 6 22.30 -14.87 -32.46
C VAL A 6 23.51 -14.33 -33.21
N ASN A 7 23.40 -13.13 -33.75
CA ASN A 7 24.51 -12.35 -34.27
C ASN A 7 24.60 -10.99 -33.55
N GLU A 8 25.53 -10.12 -33.96
CA GLU A 8 25.81 -8.84 -33.28
C GLU A 8 24.60 -7.91 -33.14
N SER A 9 23.61 -7.97 -34.05
CA SER A 9 22.50 -7.00 -34.09
C SER A 9 21.12 -7.64 -34.14
N ALA A 10 21.02 -8.97 -34.22
CA ALA A 10 19.76 -9.68 -34.35
C ALA A 10 19.82 -11.07 -33.72
N ALA A 11 18.65 -11.52 -33.26
CA ALA A 11 18.41 -12.90 -32.87
C ALA A 11 17.40 -13.53 -33.83
N ALA A 12 17.73 -14.70 -34.37
CA ALA A 12 16.77 -15.55 -35.05
C ALA A 12 15.98 -16.34 -34.02
N CYS A 13 14.66 -16.37 -34.19
CA CYS A 13 13.75 -16.94 -33.21
C CYS A 13 12.71 -17.85 -33.87
N GLU A 14 12.45 -18.98 -33.23
CA GLU A 14 11.32 -19.85 -33.53
C GLU A 14 10.06 -19.36 -32.78
N VAL A 15 8.93 -19.32 -33.47
CA VAL A 15 7.63 -18.97 -32.87
C VAL A 15 7.02 -20.21 -32.22
N LEU A 16 7.18 -20.34 -30.90
CA LEU A 16 6.56 -21.42 -30.14
C LEU A 16 5.03 -21.25 -29.99
N GLN A 17 4.59 -20.01 -29.79
CA GLN A 17 3.18 -19.65 -29.67
C GLN A 17 2.95 -18.37 -30.47
N GLY A 18 2.08 -18.45 -31.47
CA GLY A 18 1.71 -17.34 -32.33
C GLY A 18 0.58 -16.48 -31.75
N GLY A 19 0.36 -15.32 -32.36
CA GLY A 19 -0.69 -14.39 -31.98
C GLY A 19 -0.57 -13.07 -32.73
N ARG A 20 -1.53 -12.16 -32.51
CA ARG A 20 -1.46 -10.81 -33.08
C ARG A 20 -0.48 -9.96 -32.26
N VAL A 21 0.57 -9.48 -32.91
CA VAL A 21 1.51 -8.50 -32.34
C VAL A 21 1.11 -7.11 -32.81
N ARG A 22 1.06 -6.15 -31.89
CA ARG A 22 0.79 -4.73 -32.17
C ARG A 22 2.10 -3.93 -32.11
N ASP A 23 2.03 -2.65 -32.39
CA ASP A 23 3.19 -1.77 -32.25
C ASP A 23 3.57 -1.60 -30.77
N ARG A 24 4.87 -1.43 -30.52
CA ARG A 24 5.45 -1.09 -29.20
C ARG A 24 5.02 -2.01 -28.06
N GLN A 25 4.88 -3.32 -28.33
CA GLN A 25 4.65 -4.31 -27.26
C GLN A 25 5.91 -4.51 -26.43
N GLY A 26 5.74 -4.76 -25.13
CA GLY A 26 6.83 -5.14 -24.23
C GLY A 26 7.47 -6.47 -24.64
N VAL A 27 8.74 -6.63 -24.32
CA VAL A 27 9.49 -7.87 -24.51
C VAL A 27 10.08 -8.28 -23.17
N ASN A 28 9.75 -9.47 -22.71
CA ASN A 28 10.35 -10.10 -21.55
C ASN A 28 11.39 -11.12 -21.99
N LEU A 29 12.46 -11.26 -21.21
CA LEU A 29 13.57 -12.18 -21.46
C LEU A 29 13.79 -13.05 -20.21
N PRO A 30 12.90 -14.02 -19.94
CA PRO A 30 12.97 -14.82 -18.73
C PRO A 30 14.32 -15.53 -18.58
N GLY A 31 14.90 -15.46 -17.38
CA GLY A 31 16.18 -16.07 -17.06
C GLY A 31 17.41 -15.32 -17.58
N VAL A 32 17.24 -14.13 -18.18
CA VAL A 32 18.36 -13.28 -18.64
C VAL A 32 18.51 -12.08 -17.71
N GLN A 33 19.70 -11.94 -17.12
CA GLN A 33 20.06 -10.73 -16.38
C GLN A 33 20.37 -9.60 -17.34
N LEU A 34 19.48 -8.61 -17.41
CA LEU A 34 19.71 -7.40 -18.19
C LEU A 34 20.69 -6.48 -17.46
N THR A 35 21.67 -5.94 -18.18
CA THR A 35 22.65 -4.98 -17.65
C THR A 35 22.13 -3.53 -17.63
N ALA A 36 20.93 -3.30 -18.16
CA ALA A 36 20.32 -1.97 -18.16
C ALA A 36 20.18 -1.43 -16.72
N PRO A 37 20.45 -0.13 -16.49
CA PRO A 37 20.22 0.48 -15.18
C PRO A 37 18.73 0.45 -14.84
N ALA A 38 18.40 0.42 -13.55
CA ALA A 38 17.00 0.45 -13.11
C ALA A 38 16.33 1.82 -13.35
N LEU A 39 17.13 2.88 -13.51
CA LEU A 39 16.68 4.22 -13.89
C LEU A 39 17.34 4.61 -15.20
N SER A 40 16.53 4.82 -16.24
CA SER A 40 16.97 5.50 -17.45
C SER A 40 16.95 7.03 -17.26
N ASP A 41 17.58 7.78 -18.17
CA ASP A 41 17.51 9.24 -18.17
C ASP A 41 16.06 9.76 -18.20
N LYS A 42 15.19 9.04 -18.91
CA LYS A 42 13.75 9.34 -18.97
C LYS A 42 13.07 9.11 -17.62
N ASP A 43 13.44 8.05 -16.90
CA ASP A 43 12.88 7.76 -15.58
C ASP A 43 13.31 8.82 -14.56
N CYS A 44 14.59 9.24 -14.61
CA CYS A 44 15.10 10.35 -13.81
C CYS A 44 14.30 11.63 -14.06
N ALA A 45 14.13 12.04 -15.33
CA ALA A 45 13.35 13.22 -15.69
C ALA A 45 11.88 13.12 -15.26
N THR A 46 11.29 11.93 -15.33
CA THR A 46 9.90 11.68 -14.91
C THR A 46 9.77 11.75 -13.38
N ALA A 47 10.74 11.22 -12.64
CA ALA A 47 10.77 11.30 -11.18
C ALA A 47 10.97 12.74 -10.68
N GLU A 48 11.85 13.52 -11.33
CA GLU A 48 12.02 14.95 -11.06
C GLU A 48 10.72 15.75 -11.33
N TRP A 49 10.04 15.44 -12.43
CA TRP A 49 8.73 16.01 -12.70
C TRP A 49 7.70 15.63 -11.64
N GLY A 50 7.65 14.35 -11.23
CA GLY A 50 6.79 13.84 -10.15
C GLY A 50 7.03 14.56 -8.82
N ALA A 51 8.29 14.78 -8.47
CA ALA A 51 8.68 15.59 -7.32
C ALA A 51 8.16 17.03 -7.43
N LYS A 52 8.32 17.67 -8.59
CA LYS A 52 7.88 19.04 -8.83
C LYS A 52 6.37 19.23 -8.70
N VAL A 53 5.57 18.27 -9.16
CA VAL A 53 4.09 18.33 -9.06
C VAL A 53 3.58 17.92 -7.67
N GLY A 54 4.47 17.51 -6.76
CA GLY A 54 4.11 17.12 -5.40
C GLY A 54 3.41 15.77 -5.32
N ALA A 55 3.82 14.81 -6.18
CA ALA A 55 3.33 13.44 -6.12
C ALA A 55 3.59 12.83 -4.73
N ASP A 56 2.58 12.19 -4.15
CA ASP A 56 2.71 11.58 -2.81
C ASP A 56 3.51 10.28 -2.84
N PHE A 57 3.46 9.57 -3.97
CA PHE A 57 4.15 8.31 -4.22
C PHE A 57 4.80 8.31 -5.60
N ILE A 58 6.00 7.77 -5.70
CA ILE A 58 6.69 7.48 -6.97
C ILE A 58 7.01 6.00 -7.01
N SER A 59 6.48 5.29 -8.02
CA SER A 59 6.70 3.87 -8.18
C SER A 59 7.93 3.59 -9.06
N LEU A 60 8.82 2.73 -8.59
CA LEU A 60 10.00 2.28 -9.35
C LEU A 60 9.71 0.91 -9.98
N SER A 61 9.77 0.83 -11.32
CA SER A 61 9.57 -0.41 -12.07
C SER A 61 10.85 -1.25 -12.11
N PHE A 62 10.70 -2.56 -12.31
CA PHE A 62 11.75 -3.54 -12.52
C PHE A 62 12.86 -3.49 -11.47
N VAL A 63 12.48 -3.26 -10.20
CA VAL A 63 13.43 -3.29 -9.09
C VAL A 63 14.04 -4.68 -9.01
N ARG A 64 15.37 -4.75 -8.90
CA ARG A 64 16.14 -5.99 -8.77
C ARG A 64 16.90 -6.07 -7.46
N CYS A 65 17.24 -4.93 -6.86
CA CYS A 65 17.94 -4.87 -5.58
C CYS A 65 17.65 -3.58 -4.79
N ALA A 66 18.10 -3.54 -3.55
CA ALA A 66 17.98 -2.38 -2.67
C ALA A 66 18.65 -1.11 -3.23
N GLU A 67 19.73 -1.24 -4.00
CA GLU A 67 20.44 -0.09 -4.56
C GLU A 67 19.62 0.66 -5.62
N ASP A 68 18.73 -0.03 -6.34
CA ASP A 68 17.80 0.62 -7.27
C ASP A 68 16.89 1.61 -6.53
N VAL A 69 16.37 1.20 -5.36
CA VAL A 69 15.53 2.03 -4.49
C VAL A 69 16.33 3.19 -3.91
N ARG A 70 17.56 2.95 -3.42
CA ARG A 70 18.44 4.01 -2.90
C ARG A 70 18.83 5.02 -3.98
N SER A 71 18.99 4.58 -5.22
CA SER A 71 19.30 5.47 -6.35
C SER A 71 18.15 6.45 -6.61
N LEU A 72 16.92 5.96 -6.64
CA LEU A 72 15.74 6.83 -6.75
C LEU A 72 15.60 7.74 -5.52
N ARG A 73 15.86 7.23 -4.31
CA ARG A 73 15.85 8.04 -3.08
C ARG A 73 16.78 9.23 -3.17
N ARG A 74 18.04 9.01 -3.57
CA ARG A 74 19.05 10.08 -3.72
C ARG A 74 18.60 11.16 -4.73
N LEU A 75 17.96 10.76 -5.82
CA LEU A 75 17.40 11.69 -6.81
C LEU A 75 16.26 12.52 -6.22
N LEU A 76 15.32 11.90 -5.50
CA LEU A 76 14.20 12.58 -4.85
C LEU A 76 14.65 13.51 -3.72
N ASP A 77 15.65 13.11 -2.93
CA ASP A 77 16.26 13.94 -1.89
C ASP A 77 16.93 15.18 -2.51
N GLY A 78 17.62 15.03 -3.64
CA GLY A 78 18.18 16.14 -4.42
C GLY A 78 17.11 17.12 -4.92
N CYS A 79 15.90 16.62 -5.20
CA CYS A 79 14.73 17.42 -5.55
C CYS A 79 14.00 18.00 -4.33
N LYS A 80 14.42 17.67 -3.10
CA LYS A 80 13.70 17.96 -1.84
C LYS A 80 12.26 17.44 -1.84
N SER A 81 12.04 16.32 -2.52
CA SER A 81 10.76 15.65 -2.58
C SER A 81 10.51 14.83 -1.32
N GLU A 82 9.29 14.89 -0.78
CA GLU A 82 8.85 13.99 0.28
C GLU A 82 8.06 12.78 -0.25
N ALA A 83 8.12 12.52 -1.56
CA ALA A 83 7.40 11.41 -2.17
C ALA A 83 7.88 10.08 -1.61
N HIS A 84 6.93 9.19 -1.32
CA HIS A 84 7.23 7.83 -0.87
C HIS A 84 7.55 6.94 -2.08
N ILE A 85 8.56 6.07 -1.95
CA ILE A 85 8.94 5.15 -3.03
C ILE A 85 8.17 3.83 -2.89
N ILE A 86 7.46 3.45 -3.96
CA ILE A 86 6.83 2.13 -4.09
C ILE A 86 7.67 1.26 -5.02
N ALA A 87 8.35 0.25 -4.48
CA ALA A 87 9.13 -0.68 -5.31
C ALA A 87 8.22 -1.73 -5.95
N LYS A 88 8.24 -1.83 -7.28
CA LYS A 88 7.46 -2.83 -8.02
C LYS A 88 8.27 -4.12 -8.16
N ILE A 89 7.73 -5.21 -7.62
CA ILE A 89 8.34 -6.55 -7.70
C ILE A 89 7.83 -7.21 -8.98
N GLU A 90 8.68 -7.14 -10.01
CA GLU A 90 8.39 -7.61 -11.37
C GLU A 90 9.42 -8.63 -11.86
N LYS A 91 10.54 -8.76 -11.14
CA LYS A 91 11.71 -9.52 -11.55
C LYS A 91 12.06 -10.60 -10.51
N PRO A 92 12.45 -11.82 -10.93
CA PRO A 92 12.82 -12.89 -10.01
C PRO A 92 13.98 -12.52 -9.08
N GLU A 93 14.91 -11.67 -9.54
CA GLU A 93 16.03 -11.16 -8.76
C GLU A 93 15.58 -10.36 -7.53
N ALA A 94 14.48 -9.61 -7.64
CA ALA A 94 13.92 -8.92 -6.48
C ALA A 94 13.40 -9.90 -5.41
N LEU A 95 13.05 -11.14 -5.78
CA LEU A 95 12.63 -12.15 -4.81
C LEU A 95 13.81 -12.67 -3.98
N THR A 96 15.05 -12.66 -4.50
CA THR A 96 16.21 -13.16 -3.75
C THR A 96 16.70 -12.15 -2.70
N CYS A 97 16.57 -10.86 -2.97
CA CYS A 97 16.92 -9.76 -2.06
C CYS A 97 15.71 -9.01 -1.49
N LEU A 98 14.54 -9.66 -1.48
CA LEU A 98 13.25 -9.06 -1.13
C LEU A 98 13.28 -8.29 0.21
N SER A 99 13.90 -8.86 1.24
CA SER A 99 13.97 -8.24 2.57
C SER A 99 14.69 -6.90 2.53
N GLU A 100 15.75 -6.76 1.74
CA GLU A 100 16.52 -5.52 1.64
C GLU A 100 15.77 -4.47 0.84
N ILE A 101 15.08 -4.87 -0.24
CA ILE A 101 14.21 -3.96 -1.01
C ILE A 101 13.08 -3.41 -0.12
N VAL A 102 12.44 -4.28 0.66
CA VAL A 102 11.35 -3.90 1.57
C VAL A 102 11.82 -2.91 2.65
N ASP A 103 13.04 -3.08 3.16
CA ASP A 103 13.60 -2.18 4.17
C ASP A 103 13.79 -0.76 3.61
N GLU A 104 14.35 -0.65 2.39
CA GLU A 104 14.65 0.63 1.72
C GLU A 104 13.42 1.34 1.12
N ALA A 105 12.42 0.59 0.68
CA ALA A 105 11.21 1.15 0.07
C ALA A 105 10.20 1.67 1.11
N ASP A 106 9.37 2.64 0.76
CA ASP A 106 8.27 3.09 1.63
C ASP A 106 7.03 2.21 1.54
N GLY A 107 6.94 1.40 0.48
CA GLY A 107 5.93 0.38 0.26
C GLY A 107 6.29 -0.48 -0.95
N ILE A 108 5.57 -1.58 -1.12
CA ILE A 108 5.81 -2.55 -2.18
C ILE A 108 4.58 -2.68 -3.06
N MET A 109 4.79 -2.92 -4.36
CA MET A 109 3.74 -3.34 -5.28
C MET A 109 4.08 -4.72 -5.85
N VAL A 110 3.18 -5.68 -5.68
CA VAL A 110 3.25 -6.98 -6.35
C VAL A 110 2.64 -6.81 -7.75
N ALA A 111 3.49 -6.64 -8.76
CA ALA A 111 3.07 -6.39 -10.14
C ALA A 111 2.96 -7.72 -10.90
N ARG A 112 1.80 -8.36 -10.76
CA ARG A 112 1.56 -9.76 -11.15
C ARG A 112 1.64 -10.00 -12.66
N GLY A 113 1.27 -9.01 -13.47
CA GLY A 113 1.34 -9.09 -14.93
C GLY A 113 2.76 -9.34 -15.41
N ASP A 114 3.70 -8.47 -15.06
CA ASP A 114 5.12 -8.63 -15.43
C ASP A 114 5.77 -9.81 -14.69
N LEU A 115 5.53 -9.94 -13.37
CA LEU A 115 6.13 -11.00 -12.58
C LEU A 115 5.70 -12.39 -13.08
N GLY A 116 4.42 -12.58 -13.42
CA GLY A 116 3.87 -13.84 -13.91
C GLY A 116 4.33 -14.24 -15.32
N VAL A 117 5.01 -13.35 -16.05
CA VAL A 117 5.72 -13.68 -17.29
C VAL A 117 7.14 -14.19 -16.99
N GLU A 118 7.74 -13.75 -15.88
CA GLU A 118 9.13 -14.02 -15.52
C GLU A 118 9.29 -15.26 -14.62
N ILE A 119 8.24 -15.68 -13.93
CA ILE A 119 8.19 -16.91 -13.10
C ILE A 119 7.12 -17.88 -13.60
N ASP A 120 7.14 -19.12 -13.11
CA ASP A 120 6.06 -20.07 -13.40
C ASP A 120 4.73 -19.51 -12.88
N ILE A 121 3.71 -19.49 -13.73
CA ILE A 121 2.39 -18.98 -13.38
C ILE A 121 1.76 -19.75 -12.20
N ALA A 122 2.13 -21.01 -11.98
CA ALA A 122 1.69 -21.77 -10.81
C ALA A 122 2.28 -21.24 -9.49
N GLU A 123 3.39 -20.50 -9.54
CA GLU A 123 4.06 -19.94 -8.37
C GLU A 123 3.57 -18.53 -7.99
N ILE A 124 2.78 -17.86 -8.85
CA ILE A 124 2.41 -16.45 -8.65
C ILE A 124 1.69 -16.20 -7.33
N ALA A 125 0.76 -17.09 -6.96
CA ALA A 125 0.00 -16.98 -5.73
C ALA A 125 0.88 -17.20 -4.49
N VAL A 126 1.82 -18.15 -4.57
CA VAL A 126 2.79 -18.43 -3.48
C VAL A 126 3.74 -17.24 -3.31
N THR A 127 4.24 -16.70 -4.42
CA THR A 127 5.15 -15.55 -4.43
C THR A 127 4.48 -14.29 -3.89
N GLN A 128 3.23 -14.01 -4.28
CA GLN A 128 2.44 -12.92 -3.70
C GLN A 128 2.37 -13.02 -2.18
N LYS A 129 1.95 -14.19 -1.66
CA LYS A 129 1.84 -14.41 -0.21
C LYS A 129 3.18 -14.19 0.50
N ARG A 130 4.28 -14.65 -0.08
CA ARG A 130 5.64 -14.42 0.43
C ARG A 130 5.99 -12.93 0.49
N ILE A 131 5.69 -12.17 -0.56
CA ILE A 131 5.94 -10.72 -0.60
C ILE A 131 5.09 -9.99 0.44
N VAL A 132 3.80 -10.30 0.52
CA VAL A 132 2.88 -9.71 1.50
C VAL A 132 3.32 -10.02 2.92
N ALA A 133 3.68 -11.28 3.21
CA ALA A 133 4.17 -11.67 4.54
C ALA A 133 5.43 -10.89 4.93
N GLU A 134 6.36 -10.69 4.00
CA GLU A 134 7.58 -9.94 4.24
C GLU A 134 7.31 -8.46 4.50
N CYS A 135 6.42 -7.84 3.71
CA CYS A 135 5.98 -6.45 3.92
C CYS A 135 5.33 -6.29 5.29
N ARG A 136 4.43 -7.21 5.67
CA ARG A 136 3.76 -7.20 6.98
C ARG A 136 4.74 -7.40 8.14
N ARG A 137 5.71 -8.29 7.99
CA ARG A 137 6.77 -8.54 8.98
C ARG A 137 7.57 -7.27 9.27
N GLN A 138 7.89 -6.51 8.21
CA GLN A 138 8.58 -5.22 8.29
C GLN A 138 7.64 -4.01 8.44
N ARG A 139 6.32 -4.24 8.53
CA ARG A 139 5.28 -3.21 8.64
C ARG A 139 5.36 -2.13 7.54
N LYS A 140 5.60 -2.56 6.31
CA LYS A 140 5.56 -1.74 5.09
C LYS A 140 4.21 -1.96 4.38
N PRO A 141 3.57 -0.90 3.85
CA PRO A 141 2.40 -1.04 3.00
C PRO A 141 2.68 -1.91 1.76
N VAL A 142 1.72 -2.73 1.37
CA VAL A 142 1.81 -3.55 0.16
C VAL A 142 0.56 -3.42 -0.71
N ILE A 143 0.78 -3.22 -2.01
CA ILE A 143 -0.23 -3.08 -3.06
C ILE A 143 -0.23 -4.35 -3.91
N ILE A 144 -1.38 -4.96 -4.12
CA ILE A 144 -1.54 -6.02 -5.12
C ILE A 144 -2.06 -5.40 -6.40
N ALA A 145 -1.33 -5.60 -7.49
CA ALA A 145 -1.55 -4.90 -8.74
C ALA A 145 -1.73 -5.84 -9.92
N THR A 146 -2.42 -5.31 -10.94
CA THR A 146 -2.71 -5.91 -12.26
C THR A 146 -3.63 -7.13 -12.20
N GLN A 147 -4.48 -7.27 -13.23
CA GLN A 147 -5.40 -8.40 -13.41
C GLN A 147 -6.29 -8.67 -12.19
N MET A 148 -6.71 -7.62 -11.47
CA MET A 148 -7.61 -7.79 -10.32
C MET A 148 -9.05 -8.02 -10.80
N LEU A 149 -9.53 -7.19 -11.73
CA LEU A 149 -10.88 -7.27 -12.31
C LEU A 149 -10.81 -7.13 -13.84
N ASP A 150 -9.84 -7.78 -14.49
CA ASP A 150 -9.46 -7.56 -15.89
C ASP A 150 -10.63 -7.63 -16.88
N SER A 151 -11.54 -8.59 -16.70
CA SER A 151 -12.73 -8.76 -17.54
C SER A 151 -13.65 -7.53 -17.53
N MET A 152 -13.56 -6.68 -16.49
CA MET A 152 -14.35 -5.46 -16.37
C MET A 152 -13.92 -4.34 -17.31
N HIS A 153 -12.88 -4.53 -18.12
CA HIS A 153 -12.65 -3.69 -19.30
C HIS A 153 -13.87 -3.64 -20.23
N HIS A 154 -14.54 -4.79 -20.41
CA HIS A 154 -15.65 -4.96 -21.35
C HIS A 154 -16.92 -5.55 -20.70
N SER A 155 -16.90 -5.76 -19.38
CA SER A 155 -18.01 -6.33 -18.61
C SER A 155 -18.35 -5.48 -17.39
N ARG A 156 -19.63 -5.38 -17.05
CA ARG A 156 -20.09 -4.70 -15.83
C ARG A 156 -19.91 -5.51 -14.54
N ILE A 157 -19.63 -6.81 -14.67
CA ILE A 157 -19.47 -7.74 -13.54
C ILE A 157 -18.24 -8.59 -13.81
N PRO A 158 -17.38 -8.83 -12.80
CA PRO A 158 -16.20 -9.65 -12.98
C PRO A 158 -16.56 -11.14 -13.01
N THR A 159 -15.60 -11.95 -13.39
CA THR A 159 -15.68 -13.39 -13.19
C THR A 159 -15.64 -13.74 -11.71
N ARG A 160 -16.09 -14.96 -11.37
CA ARG A 160 -15.97 -15.47 -10.00
C ARG A 160 -14.51 -15.60 -9.55
N ALA A 161 -13.62 -15.94 -10.49
CA ALA A 161 -12.20 -16.08 -10.24
C ALA A 161 -11.57 -14.74 -9.83
N GLU A 162 -11.84 -13.67 -10.58
CA GLU A 162 -11.38 -12.31 -10.26
C GLU A 162 -11.92 -11.81 -8.92
N ALA A 163 -13.23 -11.99 -8.67
CA ALA A 163 -13.81 -11.61 -7.38
C ALA A 163 -13.14 -12.35 -6.19
N THR A 164 -12.81 -13.63 -6.39
CA THR A 164 -12.13 -14.46 -5.39
C THR A 164 -10.67 -14.07 -5.23
N ASP A 165 -10.00 -13.70 -6.31
CA ASP A 165 -8.61 -13.23 -6.32
C ASP A 165 -8.47 -11.92 -5.53
N VAL A 166 -9.34 -10.95 -5.79
CA VAL A 166 -9.40 -9.70 -5.00
C VAL A 166 -9.66 -9.99 -3.52
N ALA A 167 -10.64 -10.84 -3.21
CA ALA A 167 -10.94 -11.21 -1.83
C ALA A 167 -9.71 -11.83 -1.14
N ASN A 168 -9.01 -12.75 -1.80
CA ASN A 168 -7.83 -13.39 -1.26
C ASN A 168 -6.64 -12.43 -1.11
N ALA A 169 -6.45 -11.47 -2.01
CA ALA A 169 -5.44 -10.42 -1.83
C ALA A 169 -5.67 -9.61 -0.54
N ILE A 170 -6.94 -9.30 -0.24
CA ILE A 170 -7.33 -8.61 1.00
C ILE A 170 -7.08 -9.49 2.23
N LEU A 171 -7.44 -10.78 2.15
CA LEU A 171 -7.22 -11.76 3.21
C LEU A 171 -5.74 -12.09 3.44
N ASP A 172 -4.90 -12.03 2.40
CA ASP A 172 -3.45 -12.11 2.52
C ASP A 172 -2.86 -10.95 3.33
N GLY A 173 -3.61 -9.84 3.39
CA GLY A 173 -3.26 -8.68 4.19
C GLY A 173 -2.71 -7.51 3.40
N ALA A 174 -3.05 -7.43 2.11
CA ALA A 174 -2.79 -6.26 1.28
C ALA A 174 -3.32 -4.98 1.94
N ASP A 175 -2.60 -3.88 1.73
CA ASP A 175 -3.04 -2.54 2.13
C ASP A 175 -3.91 -1.89 1.06
N ALA A 176 -3.66 -2.20 -0.22
CA ALA A 176 -4.48 -1.76 -1.33
C ALA A 176 -4.49 -2.80 -2.47
N CYS A 177 -5.56 -2.77 -3.26
CA CYS A 177 -5.67 -3.46 -4.55
C CYS A 177 -5.75 -2.41 -5.67
N MET A 178 -5.08 -2.65 -6.79
CA MET A 178 -4.96 -1.67 -7.88
C MET A 178 -5.73 -2.11 -9.12
N LEU A 179 -6.56 -1.22 -9.65
CA LEU A 179 -7.13 -1.31 -10.99
C LEU A 179 -6.19 -0.63 -11.98
N SER A 180 -5.97 -1.25 -13.13
CA SER A 180 -5.09 -0.78 -14.19
C SER A 180 -5.93 -0.31 -15.38
N GLY A 181 -6.00 -1.12 -16.43
CA GLY A 181 -6.71 -0.75 -17.65
C GLY A 181 -8.23 -0.67 -17.44
N GLU A 182 -8.77 -1.35 -16.42
CA GLU A 182 -10.19 -1.33 -16.03
C GLU A 182 -10.69 0.11 -15.83
N THR A 183 -9.84 0.98 -15.28
CA THR A 183 -10.17 2.40 -15.04
C THR A 183 -9.53 3.35 -16.05
N ALA A 184 -8.37 3.00 -16.60
CA ALA A 184 -7.64 3.88 -17.51
C ALA A 184 -8.24 3.92 -18.92
N ILE A 185 -8.71 2.77 -19.42
CA ILE A 185 -9.20 2.60 -20.80
C ILE A 185 -10.45 1.71 -20.92
N GLY A 186 -10.96 1.19 -19.81
CA GLY A 186 -12.13 0.30 -19.76
C GLY A 186 -13.45 1.02 -20.02
N GLU A 187 -14.47 0.24 -20.40
CA GLU A 187 -15.83 0.73 -20.68
C GLU A 187 -16.63 1.02 -19.40
N TYR A 188 -16.26 0.43 -18.27
CA TYR A 188 -17.00 0.48 -16.99
C TYR A 188 -16.12 0.87 -15.79
N PRO A 189 -15.43 2.04 -15.82
CA PRO A 189 -14.45 2.42 -14.81
C PRO A 189 -15.07 2.64 -13.42
N GLU A 190 -16.28 3.22 -13.35
CA GLU A 190 -16.98 3.46 -12.08
C GLU A 190 -17.45 2.15 -11.45
N GLU A 191 -18.00 1.23 -12.25
CA GLU A 191 -18.44 -0.08 -11.79
C GLU A 191 -17.26 -0.94 -11.31
N ALA A 192 -16.09 -0.84 -11.96
CA ALA A 192 -14.89 -1.54 -11.51
C ALA A 192 -14.46 -1.10 -10.11
N VAL A 193 -14.45 0.22 -9.85
CA VAL A 193 -14.16 0.77 -8.52
C VAL A 193 -15.22 0.35 -7.50
N ALA A 194 -16.51 0.45 -7.85
CA ALA A 194 -17.60 0.05 -6.97
C ALA A 194 -17.57 -1.46 -6.64
N MET A 195 -17.19 -2.29 -7.61
CA MET A 195 -17.02 -3.73 -7.42
C MET A 195 -15.85 -4.05 -6.50
N MET A 196 -14.68 -3.42 -6.72
CA MET A 196 -13.52 -3.54 -5.83
C MET A 196 -13.90 -3.19 -4.39
N HIS A 197 -14.63 -2.09 -4.20
CA HIS A 197 -15.13 -1.67 -2.89
C HIS A 197 -16.08 -2.70 -2.27
N ARG A 198 -17.04 -3.22 -3.05
CA ARG A 198 -18.01 -4.22 -2.59
C ARG A 198 -17.33 -5.52 -2.14
N ILE A 199 -16.32 -5.99 -2.88
CA ILE A 199 -15.53 -7.17 -2.50
C ILE A 199 -14.80 -6.90 -1.18
N ALA A 200 -14.16 -5.73 -1.04
CA ALA A 200 -13.47 -5.38 0.19
C ALA A 200 -14.40 -5.39 1.41
N LEU A 201 -15.58 -4.78 1.34
CA LEU A 201 -16.56 -4.79 2.43
C LEU A 201 -17.05 -6.21 2.78
N ALA A 202 -17.07 -7.12 1.81
CA ALA A 202 -17.45 -8.52 2.05
C ALA A 202 -16.30 -9.35 2.66
N SER A 203 -15.04 -9.03 2.35
CA SER A 203 -13.86 -9.78 2.78
C SER A 203 -13.26 -9.30 4.10
N GLU A 204 -13.28 -8.00 4.39
CA GLU A 204 -12.65 -7.43 5.58
C GLU A 204 -13.18 -7.98 6.92
N PRO A 205 -14.49 -8.25 7.10
CA PRO A 205 -15.01 -8.77 8.38
C PRO A 205 -14.44 -10.12 8.79
N THR A 206 -14.07 -10.98 7.82
CA THR A 206 -13.53 -12.32 8.09
C THR A 206 -12.01 -12.33 8.20
N PHE A 207 -11.35 -11.19 8.01
CA PHE A 207 -9.89 -11.09 8.00
C PHE A 207 -9.24 -11.70 9.26
N GLY A 208 -9.80 -11.46 10.44
CA GLY A 208 -9.29 -11.99 11.70
C GLY A 208 -9.42 -13.51 11.86
N GLU A 209 -10.31 -14.16 11.10
CA GLU A 209 -10.48 -15.63 11.11
C GLU A 209 -9.35 -16.32 10.33
N PHE A 210 -8.79 -15.63 9.34
CA PHE A 210 -7.71 -16.11 8.48
C PHE A 210 -6.34 -15.55 8.88
N GLU A 211 -6.30 -14.57 9.79
CA GLU A 211 -5.07 -14.04 10.34
C GLU A 211 -4.45 -15.09 11.28
N GLY A 212 -3.42 -15.80 10.78
CA GLY A 212 -2.62 -16.69 11.61
C GLY A 212 -2.00 -15.97 12.82
N VAL A 213 -1.53 -16.75 13.81
CA VAL A 213 -0.99 -16.24 15.09
C VAL A 213 -0.08 -15.01 14.87
N ARG A 214 -0.47 -13.87 15.49
CA ARG A 214 0.31 -12.62 15.50
C ARG A 214 1.69 -12.88 16.10
N GLY A 215 2.69 -13.15 15.25
CA GLY A 215 4.08 -13.15 15.66
C GLY A 215 4.49 -11.76 16.14
N PRO A 216 5.52 -11.62 17.00
CA PRO A 216 6.08 -10.31 17.34
C PRO A 216 6.65 -9.69 16.06
N GLY A 217 5.85 -8.89 15.37
CA GLY A 217 6.28 -8.15 14.18
C GLY A 217 7.41 -7.20 14.55
N LEU A 218 8.35 -6.99 13.63
CA LEU A 218 9.41 -6.01 13.80
C LEU A 218 8.81 -4.62 14.01
N MET A 219 9.63 -3.71 14.55
CA MET A 219 9.27 -2.30 14.62
C MET A 219 9.11 -1.77 13.19
N SER A 220 8.13 -0.89 12.95
CA SER A 220 8.01 -0.22 11.65
C SER A 220 9.25 0.64 11.42
N PRO A 221 9.96 0.52 10.29
CA PRO A 221 11.16 1.31 10.02
C PRO A 221 10.92 2.82 10.19
N GLY A 222 11.79 3.44 11.00
CA GLY A 222 11.73 4.85 11.41
C GLY A 222 10.51 5.27 12.24
N VAL A 223 9.71 4.33 12.75
CA VAL A 223 8.74 4.61 13.82
C VAL A 223 9.42 4.34 15.15
N SER A 224 9.38 5.31 16.07
CA SER A 224 10.04 5.13 17.36
C SER A 224 9.44 3.97 18.15
N ALA A 225 10.26 3.37 19.03
CA ALA A 225 9.83 2.26 19.85
C ALA A 225 8.60 2.59 20.70
N VAL A 226 8.61 3.81 21.25
CA VAL A 226 7.50 4.39 22.02
C VAL A 226 6.25 4.49 21.15
N THR A 227 6.31 5.14 19.99
CA THR A 227 5.13 5.33 19.11
C THR A 227 4.52 3.99 18.70
N SER A 228 5.36 3.01 18.34
CA SER A 228 4.88 1.67 17.98
C SER A 228 4.22 0.95 19.14
N ALA A 229 4.76 1.08 20.36
CA ALA A 229 4.17 0.46 21.56
C ALA A 229 2.85 1.14 21.92
N THR A 230 2.79 2.48 21.88
CA THR A 230 1.58 3.25 22.14
C THR A 230 0.49 2.97 21.10
N ALA A 231 0.83 2.83 19.82
CA ALA A 231 -0.12 2.44 18.78
C ALA A 231 -0.74 1.06 19.03
N ARG A 232 0.08 0.06 19.39
CA ARG A 232 -0.42 -1.27 19.78
C ARG A 232 -1.32 -1.21 21.01
N ALA A 233 -0.94 -0.43 22.02
CA ALA A 233 -1.73 -0.25 23.23
C ALA A 233 -3.07 0.45 22.93
N THR A 234 -3.08 1.45 22.04
CA THR A 234 -4.28 2.16 21.57
C THR A 234 -5.27 1.19 20.95
N VAL A 235 -4.80 0.34 20.02
CA VAL A 235 -5.65 -0.64 19.35
C VAL A 235 -6.20 -1.67 20.34
N ARG A 236 -5.35 -2.23 21.21
CA ARG A 236 -5.80 -3.18 22.23
C ARG A 236 -6.80 -2.59 23.20
N LEU A 237 -6.60 -1.34 23.60
CA LEU A 237 -7.51 -0.62 24.49
C LEU A 237 -8.86 -0.39 23.81
N ALA A 238 -8.85 0.03 22.53
CA ALA A 238 -10.05 0.18 21.74
C ALA A 238 -10.82 -1.14 21.59
N GLU A 239 -10.14 -2.24 21.28
CA GLU A 239 -10.73 -3.58 21.19
C GLU A 239 -11.32 -4.04 22.53
N THR A 240 -10.60 -3.82 23.64
CA THR A 240 -11.04 -4.23 24.99
C THR A 240 -12.28 -3.46 25.44
N LEU A 241 -12.36 -2.17 25.11
CA LEU A 241 -13.47 -1.30 25.49
C LEU A 241 -14.66 -1.39 24.52
N GLY A 242 -14.55 -2.15 23.42
CA GLY A 242 -15.55 -2.12 22.35
C GLY A 242 -15.72 -0.71 21.76
N ALA A 243 -14.61 0.04 21.65
CA ALA A 243 -14.64 1.42 21.21
C ALA A 243 -15.25 1.53 19.81
N ARG A 244 -16.08 2.56 19.63
CA ARG A 244 -16.78 2.84 18.39
C ARG A 244 -15.84 3.34 17.30
N MET A 245 -14.75 4.01 17.69
CA MET A 245 -13.80 4.62 16.77
C MET A 245 -12.41 4.78 17.40
N ILE A 246 -11.37 4.61 16.57
CA ILE A 246 -10.02 5.06 16.89
C ILE A 246 -9.74 6.36 16.14
N VAL A 247 -9.14 7.33 16.83
CA VAL A 247 -8.67 8.58 16.23
C VAL A 247 -7.16 8.61 16.34
N VAL A 248 -6.45 8.90 15.25
CA VAL A 248 -4.99 8.99 15.26
C VAL A 248 -4.55 10.34 14.74
N ALA A 249 -4.06 11.19 15.64
CA ALA A 249 -3.38 12.42 15.26
C ALA A 249 -1.94 12.11 14.85
N THR A 250 -1.51 12.61 13.69
CA THR A 250 -0.19 12.29 13.14
C THR A 250 0.46 13.45 12.39
N ILE A 251 1.76 13.63 12.60
CA ILE A 251 2.55 14.68 11.94
C ILE A 251 3.15 14.16 10.63
N SER A 252 3.69 12.94 10.64
CA SER A 252 4.38 12.34 9.48
C SER A 252 3.64 11.14 8.88
N GLY A 253 2.48 10.77 9.43
CA GLY A 253 1.74 9.57 9.04
C GLY A 253 2.19 8.28 9.73
N ARG A 254 3.38 8.28 10.33
CA ARG A 254 3.99 7.09 10.98
C ARG A 254 3.15 6.48 12.10
N ALA A 255 2.49 7.30 12.91
CA ALA A 255 1.59 6.81 13.97
C ALA A 255 0.36 6.12 13.38
N ALA A 256 -0.24 6.71 12.33
CA ALA A 256 -1.37 6.13 11.62
C ALA A 256 -1.00 4.82 10.92
N LEU A 257 0.18 4.76 10.26
CA LEU A 257 0.72 3.51 9.73
C LEU A 257 0.86 2.47 10.83
N SER A 258 1.45 2.82 11.97
CA SER A 258 1.62 1.88 13.08
C SER A 258 0.29 1.38 13.65
N VAL A 259 -0.78 2.17 13.63
CA VAL A 259 -2.13 1.74 14.02
C VAL A 259 -2.72 0.80 12.96
N SER A 260 -2.67 1.19 11.68
CA SER A 260 -3.14 0.40 10.53
C SER A 260 -2.55 -1.01 10.47
N GLN A 261 -1.28 -1.16 10.87
CA GLN A 261 -0.57 -2.45 10.87
C GLN A 261 -1.06 -3.43 11.94
N ASN A 262 -1.92 -3.01 12.87
CA ASN A 262 -2.59 -3.93 13.78
C ASN A 262 -3.86 -4.56 13.18
N ARG A 263 -4.29 -4.10 11.99
CA ARG A 263 -5.44 -4.63 11.25
C ARG A 263 -6.72 -4.71 12.10
N SER A 264 -6.92 -3.71 12.96
CA SER A 264 -8.13 -3.63 13.77
C SER A 264 -9.34 -3.40 12.86
N PRO A 265 -10.48 -4.10 13.10
CA PRO A 265 -11.72 -3.84 12.38
C PRO A 265 -12.42 -2.56 12.86
N ILE A 266 -11.94 -1.95 13.94
CA ILE A 266 -12.53 -0.73 14.49
C ILE A 266 -12.30 0.43 13.50
N PRO A 267 -13.37 1.16 13.12
CA PRO A 267 -13.25 2.33 12.25
C PRO A 267 -12.19 3.29 12.79
N THR A 268 -11.19 3.60 11.95
CA THR A 268 -10.07 4.45 12.36
C THR A 268 -9.98 5.67 11.46
N ILE A 269 -9.95 6.85 12.06
CA ILE A 269 -9.70 8.10 11.34
C ILE A 269 -8.29 8.62 11.62
N GLY A 270 -7.63 9.12 10.58
CA GLY A 270 -6.32 9.76 10.67
C GLY A 270 -6.43 11.26 10.47
N VAL A 271 -5.86 12.05 11.37
CA VAL A 271 -5.88 13.52 11.27
C VAL A 271 -4.47 14.09 11.24
N SER A 272 -4.27 15.12 10.42
CA SER A 272 -2.99 15.80 10.26
C SER A 272 -3.21 17.22 9.74
N GLN A 273 -2.33 18.14 10.13
CA GLN A 273 -2.28 19.49 9.53
C GLN A 273 -1.68 19.49 8.12
N SER A 274 -0.97 18.43 7.73
CA SER A 274 -0.37 18.32 6.41
C SER A 274 -1.31 17.60 5.44
N ARG A 275 -1.75 18.31 4.39
CA ARG A 275 -2.54 17.70 3.30
C ARG A 275 -1.78 16.59 2.58
N ALA A 276 -0.46 16.71 2.45
CA ALA A 276 0.37 15.66 1.86
C ALA A 276 0.36 14.39 2.71
N VAL A 277 0.44 14.53 4.03
CA VAL A 277 0.34 13.38 4.95
C VAL A 277 -1.04 12.75 4.84
N LEU A 278 -2.12 13.53 4.85
CA LEU A 278 -3.49 13.02 4.68
C LEU A 278 -3.65 12.22 3.38
N ARG A 279 -3.09 12.67 2.26
CA ARG A 279 -3.11 11.91 1.00
C ARG A 279 -2.33 10.59 1.09
N ARG A 280 -1.18 10.58 1.78
CA ARG A 280 -0.42 9.33 2.03
C ARG A 280 -1.19 8.35 2.92
N LEU A 281 -1.99 8.84 3.88
CA LEU A 281 -2.81 7.99 4.74
C LEU A 281 -3.84 7.17 3.95
N CYS A 282 -4.26 7.62 2.76
CA CYS A 282 -5.18 6.87 1.89
C CYS A 282 -4.66 5.49 1.50
N LEU A 283 -3.34 5.25 1.56
CA LEU A 283 -2.74 3.94 1.28
C LEU A 283 -2.78 3.01 2.51
N TYR A 284 -3.00 3.53 3.72
CA TYR A 284 -2.91 2.74 4.94
C TYR A 284 -4.26 2.09 5.24
N ARG A 285 -4.31 0.76 5.15
CA ARG A 285 -5.55 0.00 5.34
C ARG A 285 -6.27 0.37 6.64
N GLY A 286 -7.58 0.58 6.54
CA GLY A 286 -8.44 0.92 7.66
C GLY A 286 -8.34 2.37 8.16
N ILE A 287 -7.46 3.20 7.59
CA ILE A 287 -7.34 4.62 7.96
C ILE A 287 -8.14 5.47 6.98
N VAL A 288 -9.11 6.22 7.51
CA VAL A 288 -9.82 7.26 6.75
C VAL A 288 -9.23 8.62 7.12
N PRO A 289 -8.54 9.33 6.21
CA PRO A 289 -8.02 10.66 6.49
C PRO A 289 -9.14 11.69 6.60
N VAL A 290 -9.09 12.51 7.65
CA VAL A 290 -10.04 13.61 7.86
C VAL A 290 -9.28 14.94 7.85
N PRO A 291 -9.48 15.79 6.83
CA PRO A 291 -8.85 17.11 6.76
C PRO A 291 -9.48 18.08 7.78
N GLU A 292 -8.77 19.18 8.04
CA GLU A 292 -9.26 20.35 8.82
C GLU A 292 -9.57 20.08 10.30
N ALA A 293 -9.38 18.85 10.78
CA ALA A 293 -9.48 18.51 12.20
C ALA A 293 -8.30 19.13 13.00
N PRO A 294 -8.52 19.59 14.24
CA PRO A 294 -7.50 20.27 15.04
C PRO A 294 -6.50 19.27 15.65
N ALA A 295 -5.64 18.69 14.79
CA ALA A 295 -4.75 17.58 15.13
C ALA A 295 -3.76 17.87 16.29
N ASP A 296 -3.39 19.14 16.49
CA ASP A 296 -2.43 19.55 17.54
C ASP A 296 -3.07 19.79 18.91
N HIS A 297 -4.40 19.70 19.01
CA HIS A 297 -5.15 20.03 20.22
C HIS A 297 -6.06 18.85 20.61
N PRO A 298 -5.57 17.87 21.39
CA PRO A 298 -6.31 16.64 21.70
C PRO A 298 -7.75 16.86 22.18
N THR A 299 -7.98 17.80 23.11
CA THR A 299 -9.33 18.13 23.60
C THR A 299 -10.23 18.70 22.51
N ALA A 300 -9.72 19.63 21.69
CA ALA A 300 -10.49 20.18 20.57
C ALA A 300 -10.78 19.12 19.50
N LEU A 301 -9.85 18.19 19.29
CA LEU A 301 -10.01 17.08 18.36
C LEU A 301 -11.11 16.12 18.80
N VAL A 302 -11.16 15.76 20.08
CA VAL A 302 -12.26 14.95 20.64
C VAL A 302 -13.61 15.62 20.37
N ASN A 303 -13.75 16.90 20.72
CA ASN A 303 -14.99 17.65 20.50
C ASN A 303 -15.38 17.72 19.02
N TYR A 304 -14.40 17.93 18.14
CA TYR A 304 -14.60 17.94 16.69
C TYR A 304 -15.13 16.58 16.19
N VAL A 305 -14.50 15.48 16.62
CA VAL A 305 -14.88 14.12 16.22
C VAL A 305 -16.26 13.75 16.76
N VAL A 306 -16.57 14.05 18.02
CA VAL A 306 -17.90 13.80 18.62
C VAL A 306 -18.97 14.56 17.83
N LYS A 307 -18.77 15.86 17.59
CA LYS A 307 -19.72 16.68 16.82
C LYS A 307 -19.94 16.12 15.41
N ALA A 308 -18.87 15.82 14.69
CA ALA A 308 -18.95 15.29 13.32
C ALA A 308 -19.58 13.89 13.27
N GLY A 309 -19.20 13.02 14.21
CA GLY A 309 -19.71 11.66 14.31
C GLY A 309 -21.19 11.59 14.69
N ARG A 310 -21.67 12.48 15.56
CA ARG A 310 -23.11 12.64 15.84
C ARG A 310 -23.86 13.13 14.60
N ALA A 311 -23.33 14.13 13.90
CA ALA A 311 -23.97 14.69 12.71
C ALA A 311 -24.15 13.66 11.57
N CYS A 312 -23.24 12.68 11.45
CA CYS A 312 -23.35 11.61 10.45
C CYS A 312 -23.90 10.28 11.01
N GLY A 313 -24.41 10.27 12.25
CA GLY A 313 -25.02 9.09 12.87
C GLY A 313 -24.05 7.95 13.20
N ARG A 314 -22.74 8.24 13.30
CA ARG A 314 -21.70 7.24 13.60
C ARG A 314 -21.34 7.14 15.08
N LEU A 315 -21.66 8.16 15.88
CA LEU A 315 -21.46 8.21 17.33
C LEU A 315 -22.77 8.58 18.04
N SER A 316 -23.02 7.93 19.19
CA SER A 316 -24.15 8.15 20.10
C SER A 316 -23.67 8.24 21.55
N ASP A 317 -24.54 8.70 22.45
CA ASP A 317 -24.26 8.75 23.89
C ASP A 317 -23.87 7.34 24.41
N GLY A 318 -22.81 7.26 25.22
CA GLY A 318 -22.23 6.01 25.73
C GLY A 318 -21.22 5.32 24.79
N ASP A 319 -21.06 5.78 23.54
CA ASP A 319 -19.99 5.27 22.68
C ASP A 319 -18.61 5.68 23.24
N SER A 320 -17.63 4.78 23.15
CA SER A 320 -16.24 5.08 23.50
C SER A 320 -15.38 5.40 22.28
N ILE A 321 -14.53 6.42 22.38
CA ILE A 321 -13.54 6.83 21.38
C ILE A 321 -12.15 6.70 22.00
N VAL A 322 -11.20 6.09 21.29
CA VAL A 322 -9.79 6.03 21.71
C VAL A 322 -8.93 6.86 20.77
N LEU A 323 -8.29 7.89 21.33
CA LEU A 323 -7.41 8.82 20.62
C LEU A 323 -5.94 8.50 20.91
N LEU A 324 -5.17 8.29 19.85
CA LEU A 324 -3.71 8.37 19.87
C LEU A 324 -3.27 9.76 19.40
N SER A 325 -2.59 10.50 20.28
CA SER A 325 -2.12 11.86 20.02
C SER A 325 -0.77 12.12 20.69
N TRP A 326 -0.38 13.40 20.79
CA TRP A 326 0.80 13.81 21.54
C TRP A 326 0.52 15.04 22.41
N THR A 327 1.35 15.22 23.43
CA THR A 327 1.44 16.46 24.22
C THR A 327 2.83 17.08 24.09
N GLY A 328 2.93 18.34 24.49
CA GLY A 328 4.19 19.09 24.45
C GLY A 328 4.58 19.59 23.06
N SER A 329 5.69 20.32 23.01
CA SER A 329 6.18 21.00 21.80
C SER A 329 7.66 20.70 21.56
N GLY A 330 8.09 20.70 20.30
CA GLY A 330 9.49 20.52 19.93
C GLY A 330 10.06 19.16 20.36
N SER A 331 11.19 19.18 21.07
CA SER A 331 11.89 17.99 21.59
C SER A 331 11.21 17.33 22.80
N SER A 332 10.25 18.00 23.44
CA SER A 332 9.51 17.49 24.60
C SER A 332 8.15 16.91 24.22
N ARG A 333 8.05 16.26 23.05
CA ARG A 333 6.82 15.59 22.62
C ARG A 333 6.67 14.23 23.29
N HIS A 334 5.51 14.00 23.89
CA HIS A 334 5.15 12.73 24.52
C HIS A 334 3.98 12.09 23.76
N ASN A 335 3.98 10.77 23.59
CA ASN A 335 2.81 10.07 23.06
C ASN A 335 1.73 9.97 24.15
N GLN A 336 0.48 10.23 23.78
CA GLN A 336 -0.67 10.19 24.68
C GLN A 336 -1.76 9.29 24.10
N ILE A 337 -2.36 8.46 24.97
CA ILE A 337 -3.61 7.78 24.69
C ILE A 337 -4.70 8.44 25.54
N THR A 338 -5.79 8.84 24.90
CA THR A 338 -6.97 9.38 25.58
C THR A 338 -8.16 8.49 25.26
N VAL A 339 -8.90 8.09 26.29
CA VAL A 339 -10.21 7.45 26.14
C VAL A 339 -11.27 8.48 26.48
N HIS A 340 -12.28 8.60 25.64
CA HIS A 340 -13.41 9.49 25.85
C HIS A 340 -14.71 8.71 25.64
N GLU A 341 -15.58 8.75 26.63
CA GLU A 341 -16.97 8.31 26.52
C GLU A 341 -17.80 9.52 26.08
N VAL A 342 -18.58 9.39 25.01
CA VAL A 342 -19.38 10.52 24.52
C VAL A 342 -20.65 10.66 25.37
N GLU A 343 -20.78 11.85 25.96
CA GLU A 343 -21.95 12.34 26.70
C GLU A 343 -22.84 13.18 25.81
#